data_AF-A0A849S0S8-F1
#
_entry.id   AF-A0A849S0S8-F1
#
_cell.length_a   1.000
_cell.length_b   1.000
_cell.length_c   1.000
_cell.angle_alpha   90.00
_cell.angle_beta   90.00
_cell.angle_gamma   90.00
#
_symmetry.space_group_name_H-M   'P 1'
#
loop_
_entity.id
_entity.type
_entity.pdbx_description
1 polymer ?
#
loop_
_entity_poly.entity_id
_entity_poly.type
_entity_poly.pdbx_seq_one_letter_code
_entity_poly.pdbx_strand_id
1 'polypeptide(L)'
;MLRSRGLNPQVGFLHALRPGHPALASDMMEEFRAVVVDAVVLKLVANQILTPADFVYPNAENEACVLKPHARQVFIKALEDKLNAALTHPNTGTLLDYRRCMEYQVQQLAAVIRSGTADYQAMVLR
;
A
#
# COMPACT_ATOMS: atom_id res chain seq x y z
N MET A 1 -0.14 -7.81 -9.77
CA MET A 1 1.25 -7.43 -9.47
C MET A 1 2.09 -8.63 -9.02
N LEU A 2 1.93 -9.17 -7.80
CA LEU A 2 2.77 -10.30 -7.33
C LEU A 2 2.61 -11.57 -8.18
N ARG A 3 1.38 -12.08 -8.30
CA ARG A 3 1.08 -13.30 -9.08
C ARG A 3 1.50 -13.17 -10.55
N SER A 4 1.32 -11.99 -11.14
CA SER A 4 1.71 -11.72 -12.53
C SER A 4 3.23 -11.75 -12.76
N ARG A 5 4.04 -11.75 -11.69
CA ARG A 5 5.50 -11.95 -11.76
C ARG A 5 5.94 -13.35 -11.30
N GLY A 6 5.00 -14.27 -11.11
CA GLY A 6 5.27 -15.65 -10.67
C GLY A 6 5.52 -15.80 -9.17
N LEU A 7 5.26 -14.75 -8.37
CA LEU A 7 5.45 -14.80 -6.92
C LEU A 7 4.19 -15.35 -6.22
N ASN A 8 4.40 -16.18 -5.19
CA ASN A 8 3.31 -16.63 -4.31
C ASN A 8 3.02 -15.55 -3.25
N PRO A 9 1.84 -14.89 -3.26
CA PRO A 9 1.56 -13.79 -2.33
C PRO A 9 1.49 -14.20 -0.85
N GLN A 10 1.38 -15.50 -0.56
CA GLN A 10 1.28 -16.00 0.80
C GLN A 10 2.65 -16.12 1.47
N VAL A 11 3.75 -16.19 0.71
CA VAL A 11 5.09 -16.46 1.24
C VAL A 11 5.86 -15.15 1.41
N GLY A 12 5.75 -14.54 2.59
CA GLY A 12 6.51 -13.36 2.99
C GLY A 12 7.87 -13.69 3.61
N PHE A 13 8.66 -12.65 3.81
CA PHE A 13 9.97 -12.63 4.48
C PHE A 13 9.91 -11.96 5.86
N LEU A 14 9.08 -10.91 6.01
CA LEU A 14 8.96 -10.15 7.26
C LEU A 14 7.73 -10.57 8.06
N HIS A 15 6.55 -10.58 7.44
CA HIS A 15 5.32 -10.99 8.09
C HIS A 15 5.24 -12.51 8.25
N ALA A 16 4.86 -12.96 9.44
CA ALA A 16 4.66 -14.37 9.73
C ALA A 16 3.55 -14.98 8.86
N LEU A 17 3.80 -16.21 8.39
CA LEU A 17 2.83 -17.01 7.66
C LEU A 17 1.59 -17.29 8.51
N ARG A 18 0.43 -16.84 8.05
CA ARG A 18 -0.88 -17.12 8.66
C ARG A 18 -1.87 -17.59 7.59
N PRO A 19 -2.76 -18.55 7.90
CA PRO A 19 -3.78 -18.99 6.95
C PRO A 19 -4.60 -17.82 6.40
N GLY A 20 -4.64 -17.68 5.07
CA GLY A 20 -5.41 -16.64 4.40
C GLY A 20 -4.77 -15.25 4.36
N HIS A 21 -3.62 -15.04 5.00
CA HIS A 21 -2.92 -13.76 4.99
C HIS A 21 -1.91 -13.72 3.84
N PRO A 22 -2.07 -12.82 2.83
CA PRO A 22 -1.05 -12.63 1.81
C PRO A 22 0.17 -11.88 2.40
N ALA A 23 1.02 -12.61 3.15
CA ALA A 23 2.15 -12.04 3.88
C ALA A 23 3.11 -11.26 2.97
N LEU A 24 3.42 -11.78 1.78
CA LEU A 24 4.28 -11.07 0.83
C LEU A 24 3.67 -9.76 0.33
N ALA A 25 2.35 -9.70 0.18
CA ALA A 25 1.68 -8.46 -0.18
C ALA A 25 1.76 -7.42 0.94
N SER A 26 1.79 -7.87 2.20
CA SER A 26 2.00 -6.98 3.35
C SER A 26 3.45 -6.49 3.40
N ASP A 27 4.42 -7.39 3.21
CA ASP A 27 5.83 -7.02 3.13
C ASP A 27 6.09 -5.96 2.05
N MET A 28 5.60 -6.18 0.83
CA MET A 28 5.77 -5.22 -0.27
C MET A 28 5.00 -3.91 -0.05
N MET A 29 3.98 -3.90 0.82
CA MET A 29 3.22 -2.68 1.14
C MET A 29 3.98 -1.76 2.09
N GLU A 30 4.90 -2.28 2.92
CA GLU A 30 5.55 -1.50 3.98
C GLU A 30 6.29 -0.27 3.46
N GLU A 31 6.94 -0.36 2.30
CA GLU A 31 7.61 0.78 1.65
C GLU A 31 6.67 1.93 1.27
N PHE A 32 5.39 1.62 1.09
CA PHE A 32 4.38 2.57 0.59
C PHE A 32 3.35 2.98 1.63
N ARG A 33 3.25 2.25 2.75
CA ARG A 33 2.20 2.44 3.76
C ARG A 33 2.14 3.87 4.26
N ALA A 34 3.26 4.42 4.72
CA ALA A 34 3.32 5.79 5.25
C ALA A 34 3.07 6.84 4.15
N VAL A 35 3.75 6.70 3.02
CA VAL A 35 3.77 7.73 1.95
C VAL A 35 2.52 7.75 1.08
N VAL A 36 1.74 6.66 1.07
CA VAL A 36 0.47 6.56 0.34
C VAL A 36 -0.70 6.57 1.31
N VAL A 37 -0.80 5.56 2.19
CA VAL A 37 -2.01 5.35 3.01
C VAL A 37 -2.09 6.40 4.11
N ASP A 38 -1.06 6.51 4.95
CA ASP A 38 -1.08 7.43 6.09
C ASP A 38 -1.15 8.88 5.60
N ALA A 39 -0.40 9.22 4.54
CA ALA A 39 -0.47 10.52 3.89
C ALA A 39 -1.88 10.89 3.39
N VAL A 40 -2.61 9.93 2.79
CA VAL A 40 -4.01 10.14 2.36
C VAL A 40 -4.92 10.34 3.56
N VAL A 41 -4.82 9.49 4.59
CA VAL A 41 -5.63 9.61 5.80
C VAL A 41 -5.40 10.97 6.48
N LEU A 42 -4.14 11.33 6.69
CA LEU A 42 -3.77 12.61 7.30
C LEU A 42 -4.30 13.80 6.49
N LYS A 43 -4.20 13.75 5.16
CA LYS A 43 -4.75 14.79 4.28
C LYS A 43 -6.27 14.91 4.40
N LEU A 44 -6.99 13.79 4.43
CA LEU A 44 -8.45 13.79 4.53
C LEU A 44 -8.93 14.34 5.88
N VAL A 45 -8.26 13.98 6.97
CA VAL A 45 -8.58 14.45 8.32
C VAL A 45 -8.20 15.92 8.50
N ALA A 46 -6.99 16.32 8.10
CA ALA A 46 -6.50 17.69 8.28
C ALA A 46 -7.34 18.73 7.53
N ASN A 47 -7.91 18.34 6.38
CA ASN A 47 -8.78 19.20 5.58
C ASN A 47 -10.28 19.02 5.91
N GLN A 48 -10.63 18.28 6.96
CA GLN A 48 -12.01 17.98 7.36
C GLN A 48 -12.87 17.39 6.23
N ILE A 49 -12.24 16.69 5.27
CA ILE A 49 -12.94 16.01 4.18
C ILE A 49 -13.67 14.77 4.70
N LEU A 50 -13.04 14.08 5.66
CA LEU A 50 -13.69 13.05 6.47
C LEU A 50 -13.71 13.50 7.92
N THR A 51 -14.87 13.39 8.54
CA THR A 51 -15.15 13.85 9.90
C THR A 51 -15.68 12.71 10.78
N PRO A 52 -15.76 12.86 12.10
CA PRO A 52 -16.45 11.89 12.97
C PRO A 52 -17.87 11.52 12.49
N ALA A 53 -18.58 12.45 11.85
CA ALA A 53 -19.93 12.22 11.34
C ALA A 53 -19.98 11.24 10.16
N ASP A 54 -18.85 10.93 9.53
CA ASP A 54 -18.73 10.02 8.38
C ASP A 54 -18.60 8.54 8.77
N PHE A 55 -18.61 8.25 10.07
CA PHE A 55 -18.46 6.92 10.62
C PHE A 55 -19.75 6.41 11.26
N VAL A 56 -19.91 5.10 11.24
CA VAL A 56 -20.86 4.37 12.10
C VAL A 56 -20.05 3.83 13.27
N TYR A 57 -20.36 4.33 14.46
CA TYR A 57 -19.71 3.92 15.69
C TYR A 57 -20.30 2.61 16.21
N PRO A 58 -19.48 1.78 16.87
CA PRO A 58 -19.96 0.54 17.47
C PRO A 58 -20.91 0.82 18.64
N ASN A 59 -21.98 0.04 18.74
CA ASN A 59 -22.93 0.08 19.85
C ASN A 59 -22.66 -1.03 20.89
N ALA A 60 -21.76 -1.97 20.57
CA ALA A 60 -21.33 -3.05 21.45
C ALA A 60 -19.82 -3.31 21.28
N GLU A 61 -19.19 -3.97 22.27
CA GLU A 61 -17.73 -4.22 22.30
C GLU A 61 -17.21 -5.01 21.09
N ASN A 62 -18.05 -5.83 20.45
CA ASN A 62 -17.68 -6.66 19.31
C ASN A 62 -18.03 -6.04 17.95
N GLU A 63 -18.47 -4.78 17.92
CA GLU A 63 -18.76 -4.08 16.67
C GLU A 63 -17.56 -3.24 16.21
N ALA A 64 -17.38 -3.13 14.89
CA ALA A 64 -16.34 -2.29 14.31
C ALA A 64 -16.84 -0.87 14.05
N CYS A 65 -15.96 0.12 14.20
CA CYS A 65 -16.17 1.44 13.62
C CYS A 65 -15.98 1.35 12.09
N VAL A 66 -16.98 1.75 11.31
CA VAL A 66 -16.96 1.61 9.85
C VAL A 66 -17.28 2.92 9.14
N LEU A 67 -16.68 3.12 7.95
CA LEU A 67 -17.02 4.25 7.08
C LEU A 67 -18.43 4.09 6.51
N LYS A 68 -19.21 5.19 6.51
CA LYS A 68 -20.46 5.28 5.76
C LYS A 68 -20.20 5.12 4.25
N PRO A 69 -21.19 4.68 3.44
CA PRO A 69 -20.98 4.42 2.02
C PRO A 69 -20.39 5.60 1.23
N HIS A 70 -20.86 6.83 1.47
CA HIS A 70 -20.31 8.04 0.86
C HIS A 70 -18.85 8.29 1.26
N ALA A 71 -18.56 8.22 2.56
CA ALA A 71 -17.22 8.40 3.11
C ALA A 71 -16.20 7.39 2.55
N ARG A 72 -16.65 6.14 2.35
CA ARG A 72 -15.84 5.11 1.68
C ARG A 72 -15.50 5.47 0.24
N GLN A 73 -16.45 6.02 -0.53
CA GLN A 73 -16.18 6.47 -1.90
C GLN A 73 -15.18 7.63 -1.93
N VAL A 74 -15.31 8.59 -1.01
CA VAL A 74 -14.36 9.71 -0.85
C VAL A 74 -12.95 9.20 -0.54
N PHE A 75 -12.83 8.29 0.42
CA PHE A 75 -11.55 7.68 0.76
C PHE A 75 -10.92 6.94 -0.42
N ILE A 76 -11.69 6.08 -1.10
CA ILE A 76 -11.22 5.33 -2.27
C ILE A 76 -10.75 6.29 -3.36
N LYS A 77 -11.52 7.34 -3.66
CA LYS A 77 -11.12 8.33 -4.67
C LYS A 77 -9.80 9.01 -4.32
N ALA A 78 -9.62 9.44 -3.07
CA ALA A 78 -8.39 10.08 -2.62
C ALA A 78 -7.18 9.12 -2.66
N LEU A 79 -7.38 7.85 -2.32
CA LEU A 79 -6.35 6.82 -2.41
C LEU A 79 -5.97 6.55 -3.87
N GLU A 80 -6.95 6.41 -4.76
CA GLU A 80 -6.75 6.25 -6.21
C GLU A 80 -5.97 7.43 -6.80
N ASP A 81 -6.33 8.66 -6.42
CA ASP A 81 -5.62 9.87 -6.86
C ASP A 81 -4.16 9.88 -6.39
N LYS A 82 -3.90 9.46 -5.14
CA LYS A 82 -2.54 9.34 -4.63
C LYS A 82 -1.75 8.26 -5.35
N LEU A 83 -2.37 7.11 -5.62
CA LEU A 83 -1.75 6.00 -6.35
C LEU A 83 -1.38 6.38 -7.78
N ASN A 84 -2.16 7.26 -8.42
CA ASN A 84 -1.91 7.79 -9.76
C ASN A 84 -1.08 9.09 -9.77
N ALA A 85 -0.68 9.61 -8.60
CA ALA A 85 0.13 10.81 -8.52
C ALA A 85 1.56 10.54 -8.99
N ALA A 86 2.13 11.50 -9.71
CA ALA A 86 3.50 11.41 -10.22
C ALA A 86 4.53 11.36 -9.08
N LEU A 87 5.53 10.51 -9.25
CA LEU A 87 6.65 10.28 -8.34
C LEU A 87 7.89 9.94 -9.17
N THR A 88 9.02 10.57 -8.86
CA THR A 88 10.31 10.14 -9.39
C THR A 88 10.82 8.98 -8.54
N HIS A 89 11.03 7.81 -9.14
CA HIS A 89 11.51 6.64 -8.42
C HIS A 89 12.94 6.91 -7.88
N PRO A 90 13.15 6.87 -6.55
CA PRO A 90 14.35 7.42 -5.93
C PRO A 90 15.64 6.70 -6.35
N ASN A 91 15.56 5.41 -6.66
CA ASN A 91 16.76 4.62 -6.99
C ASN A 91 17.10 4.66 -8.50
N THR A 92 16.14 5.02 -9.37
CA THR A 92 16.31 4.95 -10.84
C THR A 92 16.17 6.30 -11.54
N GLY A 93 15.69 7.33 -10.84
CA GLY A 93 15.42 8.65 -11.43
C GLY A 93 14.27 8.68 -12.44
N THR A 94 13.52 7.59 -12.58
CA THR A 94 12.44 7.51 -13.59
C THR A 94 11.18 8.17 -13.07
N LEU A 95 10.55 9.05 -13.86
CA LEU A 95 9.25 9.62 -13.54
C LEU A 95 8.14 8.59 -13.79
N LEU A 96 7.45 8.19 -12.72
CA LEU A 96 6.40 7.18 -12.70
C LEU A 96 5.21 7.66 -11.84
N ASP A 97 4.20 6.83 -11.66
CA ASP A 97 3.21 6.99 -10.59
C ASP A 97 3.50 5.99 -9.44
N TYR A 98 2.84 6.15 -8.30
CA TYR A 98 3.04 5.25 -7.16
C TYR A 98 2.71 3.78 -7.49
N ARG A 99 1.69 3.51 -8.31
CA ARG A 99 1.37 2.12 -8.73
C ARG A 99 2.53 1.50 -9.49
N ARG A 100 3.09 2.20 -10.47
CA ARG A 100 4.24 1.74 -11.26
C ARG A 100 5.49 1.58 -10.41
N CYS A 101 5.69 2.44 -9.40
CA CYS A 101 6.75 2.22 -8.42
C CYS A 101 6.54 0.92 -7.62
N MET A 102 5.31 0.60 -7.20
CA MET A 102 5.00 -0.70 -6.57
C MET A 102 5.26 -1.87 -7.53
N GLU A 103 4.91 -1.75 -8.82
CA GLU A 103 5.22 -2.78 -9.83
C GLU A 103 6.72 -2.97 -9.99
N TYR A 104 7.48 -1.88 -9.97
CA TYR A 104 8.93 -1.89 -10.08
C TYR A 104 9.55 -2.65 -8.89
N GLN A 105 9.11 -2.37 -7.67
CA GLN A 105 9.60 -3.08 -6.48
C GLN A 105 9.26 -4.58 -6.51
N VAL A 106 8.04 -4.94 -6.95
CA VAL A 106 7.68 -6.35 -7.17
C VAL A 106 8.55 -7.01 -8.25
N GLN A 107 8.89 -6.29 -9.32
CA GLN A 107 9.78 -6.78 -10.37
C GLN A 107 11.22 -6.96 -9.86
N GLN A 108 11.73 -6.03 -9.07
CA GLN A 108 13.06 -6.11 -8.44
C GLN A 108 13.15 -7.34 -7.54
N LEU A 109 12.19 -7.53 -6.64
CA LEU A 109 12.17 -8.71 -5.76
C LEU A 109 12.18 -10.01 -6.57
N ALA A 110 11.36 -10.08 -7.62
CA ALA A 110 11.30 -11.26 -8.48
C ALA A 110 12.63 -11.52 -9.20
N ALA A 111 13.37 -10.47 -9.59
CA ALA A 111 14.69 -10.59 -10.19
C ALA A 111 15.75 -11.06 -9.18
N VAL A 112 15.72 -10.53 -7.95
CA VAL A 112 16.59 -10.95 -6.83
C VAL A 112 16.42 -12.45 -6.57
N ILE A 113 15.18 -12.91 -6.37
CA ILE A 113 14.87 -14.33 -6.11
C ILE A 113 15.38 -15.23 -7.24
N ARG A 114 15.25 -14.80 -8.51
CA ARG A 114 15.71 -15.59 -9.67
C ARG A 114 17.22 -15.61 -9.84
N SER A 115 17.88 -14.49 -9.57
CA SER A 115 19.34 -14.38 -9.72
C SER A 115 20.11 -15.07 -8.60
N GLY A 116 19.58 -15.04 -7.37
CA GLY A 116 20.21 -15.59 -6.18
C GLY A 116 21.45 -14.85 -5.69
N THR A 117 21.90 -13.79 -6.39
CA THR A 117 23.15 -13.06 -6.10
C THR A 117 22.99 -11.55 -5.99
N ALA A 118 21.84 -11.00 -6.41
CA ALA A 118 21.54 -9.58 -6.29
C ALA A 118 20.85 -9.26 -4.97
N ASP A 119 21.14 -8.09 -4.40
CA ASP A 119 20.46 -7.58 -3.21
C ASP A 119 19.19 -6.81 -3.58
N TYR A 120 18.14 -6.96 -2.78
CA TYR A 120 16.94 -6.13 -2.89
C TYR A 120 17.21 -4.73 -2.32
N GLN A 121 16.91 -3.70 -3.11
CA GLN A 121 17.02 -2.31 -2.67
C GLN A 121 15.63 -1.68 -2.55
N ALA A 122 15.20 -1.50 -1.29
CA ALA A 122 13.94 -0.86 -0.97
C ALA A 122 13.87 0.58 -1.49
N MET A 123 12.67 1.03 -1.82
CA MET A 123 12.37 2.42 -2.13
C MET A 123 12.35 3.24 -0.83
N VAL A 124 13.24 4.23 -0.73
CA VAL A 124 13.23 5.19 0.39
C VAL A 124 12.89 6.56 -0.17
N LEU A 125 11.72 7.08 0.22
CA LEU A 125 11.33 8.46 -0.06
C LEU A 125 11.75 9.33 1.12
N ARG A 126 12.50 10.39 0.82
CA ARG A 126 12.95 11.41 1.78
C ARG A 126 12.17 12.69 1.59
#